data_AF-A0A936SUX6-F1
#
_entry.id   AF-A0A936SUX6-F1
#
_cell.length_a   1.000
_cell.length_b   1.000
_cell.length_c   1.000
_cell.angle_alpha   90.00
_cell.angle_beta   90.00
_cell.angle_gamma   90.00
#
_symmetry.space_group_name_H-M   'P 1'
#
loop_
_entity.id
_entity.type
_entity.pdbx_description
1 polymer ?
#
loop_
_entity_poly.entity_id
_entity_poly.type
_entity_poly.pdbx_seq_one_letter_code
_entity_poly.pdbx_strand_id
1 'polypeptide(L)'
;MATDPAALHFLVAQAARNLGDIRRYKSLVQRAKTALPVAGCPADDVQLQTMEAELTVIDQAYGAVSIAPRSKRSASAKKGETVGPELVLAAMPFAGDQRVSIERARAQILETGSFSGLLPAGDYTLGAESFTVIAGTNVLELL
;
A
#
# COMPACT_ATOMS: atom_id res chain seq x y z
N MET A 1 11.89 21.69 24.07
CA MET A 1 11.74 21.91 22.62
C MET A 1 10.54 21.11 22.18
N ALA A 2 9.45 21.76 21.77
CA ALA A 2 8.28 21.04 21.26
C ALA A 2 8.64 20.52 19.88
N THR A 3 8.77 19.19 19.75
CA THR A 3 8.92 18.55 18.44
C THR A 3 7.67 18.88 17.63
N ASP A 4 7.84 19.54 16.49
CA ASP A 4 6.73 19.86 15.59
C ASP A 4 5.96 18.56 15.26
N PRO A 5 4.66 18.48 15.60
CA PRO A 5 3.85 17.27 15.36
C PRO A 5 3.80 16.90 13.88
N ALA A 6 3.86 17.87 12.96
CA ALA A 6 3.89 17.60 11.53
C ALA A 6 5.19 16.90 11.11
N ALA A 7 6.35 17.39 11.59
CA ALA A 7 7.65 16.76 11.36
C ALA A 7 7.70 15.32 11.89
N LEU A 8 7.13 15.06 13.08
CA LEU A 8 7.07 13.71 13.64
C LEU A 8 6.21 12.78 12.77
N HIS A 9 5.03 13.23 12.35
CA HIS A 9 4.18 12.43 11.47
C HIS A 9 4.84 12.11 10.14
N PHE A 10 5.55 13.07 9.53
CA PHE A 10 6.27 12.87 8.29
C PHE A 10 7.43 11.88 8.44
N LEU A 11 8.19 11.96 9.55
CA LEU A 11 9.26 11.01 9.84
C LEU A 11 8.73 9.56 9.93
N VAL A 12 7.63 9.36 10.65
CA VAL A 12 7.00 8.04 10.75
C VAL A 12 6.41 7.62 9.40
N ALA A 13 5.93 8.56 8.59
CA ALA A 13 5.46 8.28 7.23
C ALA A 13 6.60 7.71 6.37
N GLN A 14 7.78 8.34 6.40
CA GLN A 14 8.93 7.85 5.64
C GLN A 14 9.38 6.46 6.10
N ALA A 15 9.34 6.19 7.40
CA ALA A 15 9.60 4.85 7.94
C ALA A 15 8.59 3.82 7.41
N ALA A 16 7.31 4.16 7.34
CA ALA A 16 6.28 3.30 6.78
C ALA A 16 6.53 3.00 5.29
N ARG A 17 6.94 4.00 4.50
CA ARG A 17 7.31 3.82 3.09
C ARG A 17 8.49 2.87 2.92
N ASN A 18 9.53 3.02 3.75
CA ASN A 18 10.71 2.14 3.73
C ASN A 18 10.36 0.69 4.09
N LEU A 19 9.28 0.46 4.86
CA LEU A 19 8.75 -0.87 5.18
C LEU A 19 7.73 -1.37 4.14
N GLY A 20 7.51 -0.65 3.04
CA GLY A 20 6.51 -0.98 2.03
C GLY A 20 5.05 -0.80 2.50
N ASP A 21 4.81 -0.15 3.64
CA ASP A 21 3.47 0.13 4.16
C ASP A 21 2.88 1.38 3.52
N ILE A 22 2.55 1.30 2.23
CA ILE A 22 2.09 2.46 1.47
C ILE A 22 0.77 3.01 2.02
N ARG A 23 -0.09 2.13 2.55
CA ARG A 23 -1.35 2.53 3.21
C ARG A 23 -1.08 3.35 4.47
N ARG A 24 -0.18 2.89 5.34
CA ARG A 24 0.20 3.64 6.55
C ARG A 24 0.95 4.92 6.22
N TYR A 25 1.85 4.90 5.24
CA TYR A 25 2.53 6.09 4.72
C TYR A 25 1.52 7.15 4.28
N LYS A 26 0.56 6.80 3.40
CA LYS A 26 -0.50 7.71 2.95
C LYS A 26 -1.28 8.32 4.13
N SER A 27 -1.69 7.50 5.11
CA SER A 27 -2.41 7.99 6.28
C SER A 27 -1.58 8.94 7.15
N LEU A 28 -0.28 8.68 7.30
CA LEU A 28 0.61 9.54 8.08
C LEU A 28 0.94 10.86 7.36
N VAL A 29 1.10 10.85 6.04
CA VAL A 29 1.22 12.08 5.24
C VAL A 29 -0.04 12.94 5.36
N GLN A 30 -1.23 12.33 5.31
CA GLN A 30 -2.49 13.05 5.56
C GLN A 30 -2.53 13.67 6.96
N ARG A 31 -2.10 12.94 8.00
CA ARG A 31 -2.05 13.48 9.37
C ARG A 31 -1.06 14.63 9.50
N ALA A 32 0.12 14.50 8.91
CA ALA A 32 1.13 15.54 8.87
C ALA A 32 0.58 16.80 8.15
N LYS A 33 -0.13 16.62 7.02
CA LYS A 33 -0.79 17.69 6.28
C LYS A 33 -1.84 18.39 7.14
N THR A 34 -2.64 17.66 7.90
CA THR A 34 -3.64 18.28 8.80
C THR A 34 -3.02 18.96 10.02
N ALA A 35 -1.82 18.57 10.43
CA ALA A 35 -1.12 19.17 11.57
C ALA A 35 -0.43 20.50 11.21
N LEU A 36 0.01 20.67 9.95
CA LEU A 36 0.67 21.89 9.45
C LEU A 36 -0.16 23.18 9.65
N PRO A 37 -1.44 23.24 9.23
CA PRO A 37 -2.28 24.42 9.46
C PRO A 37 -2.51 24.71 10.95
N VAL A 38 -2.57 23.67 11.78
CA VAL A 38 -2.74 23.80 13.25
C VAL A 38 -1.50 24.40 13.91
N ALA A 39 -0.31 24.16 13.33
CA ALA A 39 0.95 24.75 13.77
C ALA A 39 1.13 26.22 13.30
N GLY A 40 0.17 26.77 12.55
CA GLY A 40 0.21 28.14 12.04
C GLY A 40 0.95 28.31 10.72
N CYS A 41 1.23 27.21 10.00
CA CYS A 41 1.78 27.29 8.65
C CYS A 41 0.71 27.79 7.65
N PRO A 42 1.07 28.69 6.72
CA PRO A 42 0.15 29.19 5.70
C PRO A 42 -0.25 28.07 4.71
N ALA A 43 -1.42 28.21 4.08
CA ALA A 43 -1.92 27.24 3.11
C ALA A 43 -1.01 27.10 1.86
N ASP A 44 -0.27 28.15 1.54
CA ASP A 44 0.68 28.21 0.42
C ASP A 44 2.08 27.69 0.79
N ASP A 45 2.21 27.05 1.95
CA ASP A 45 3.49 26.47 2.38
C ASP A 45 3.92 25.39 1.38
N VAL A 46 5.16 25.51 0.88
CA VAL A 46 5.80 24.56 -0.03
C VAL A 46 5.71 23.13 0.51
N GLN A 47 5.78 22.97 1.83
CA GLN A 47 5.68 21.68 2.49
C GLN A 47 4.28 21.06 2.33
N LEU A 48 3.22 21.86 2.45
CA LEU A 48 1.84 21.41 2.27
C LEU A 48 1.58 20.99 0.82
N GLN A 49 2.05 21.79 -0.15
CA GLN A 49 1.97 21.47 -1.58
C GLN A 49 2.74 20.20 -1.92
N THR A 50 3.93 20.00 -1.35
CA THR A 50 4.75 18.79 -1.56
C THR A 50 4.00 17.55 -1.08
N MET A 51 3.37 17.61 0.08
CA MET A 51 2.63 16.49 0.65
C MET A 51 1.35 16.19 -0.12
N GLU A 52 0.67 17.21 -0.64
CA GLU A 52 -0.46 17.04 -1.56
C GLU A 52 -0.04 16.38 -2.88
N ALA A 53 1.09 16.82 -3.45
CA ALA A 53 1.65 16.20 -4.64
C ALA A 53 2.01 14.73 -4.38
N GLU A 54 2.62 14.40 -3.23
CA GLU A 54 2.91 13.01 -2.85
C GLU A 54 1.64 12.16 -2.75
N LEU A 55 0.59 12.64 -2.08
CA LEU A 55 -0.68 11.93 -2.00
C LEU A 55 -1.30 11.69 -3.38
N THR A 56 -1.21 12.69 -4.26
CA THR A 56 -1.70 12.57 -5.64
C THR A 56 -0.91 11.53 -6.42
N VAL A 57 0.42 11.49 -6.28
CA VAL A 57 1.28 10.48 -6.89
C VAL A 57 0.93 9.08 -6.38
N ILE A 58 0.70 8.91 -5.07
CA ILE A 58 0.28 7.63 -4.50
C ILE A 58 -1.07 7.22 -5.10
N ASP A 59 -2.02 8.14 -5.21
CA ASP A 59 -3.35 7.84 -5.73
C ASP A 59 -3.32 7.51 -7.22
N GLN A 60 -2.37 8.04 -7.98
CA GLN A 60 -2.16 7.69 -9.39
C GLN A 60 -1.36 6.41 -9.60
N ALA A 61 -0.55 6.00 -8.61
CA ALA A 61 0.34 4.85 -8.74
C ALA A 61 -0.16 3.60 -8.01
N TYR A 62 -1.04 3.74 -7.00
CA TYR A 62 -1.46 2.64 -6.14
C TYR A 62 -2.99 2.50 -6.08
N GLY A 63 -3.45 1.25 -6.02
CA GLY A 63 -4.85 0.88 -5.78
C GLY A 63 -5.01 0.14 -4.47
N ALA A 64 -6.19 0.23 -3.86
CA ALA A 64 -6.50 -0.53 -2.65
C ALA A 64 -6.82 -1.98 -2.99
N VAL A 65 -6.21 -2.89 -2.24
CA VAL A 65 -6.35 -4.33 -2.42
C VAL A 65 -6.69 -4.95 -1.08
N SER A 66 -7.74 -5.78 -1.08
CA SER A 66 -8.15 -6.59 0.06
C SER A 66 -8.24 -8.04 -0.38
N ILE A 67 -7.27 -8.84 0.05
CA ILE A 67 -7.21 -10.29 -0.14
C ILE A 67 -7.69 -10.93 1.16
N ALA A 68 -8.87 -11.54 1.12
CA ALA A 68 -9.42 -12.25 2.26
C ALA A 68 -8.65 -13.56 2.51
N PRO A 69 -8.57 -14.04 3.77
CA PRO A 69 -8.09 -15.39 4.05
C PRO A 69 -8.95 -16.39 3.28
N ARG A 70 -8.36 -17.16 2.36
CA ARG A 70 -9.09 -18.20 1.61
C ARG A 70 -9.83 -19.09 2.60
N SER A 71 -11.16 -19.09 2.55
CA SER A 71 -11.95 -20.02 3.35
C SER A 71 -11.55 -21.45 2.99
N LYS A 72 -11.60 -22.37 3.96
CA LYS A 72 -11.28 -23.80 3.79
C LYS A 72 -12.00 -24.49 2.62
N ARG A 73 -12.98 -23.86 1.96
CA ARG A 73 -13.71 -24.40 0.81
C ARG A 73 -12.91 -24.38 -0.51
N SER A 74 -12.01 -23.43 -0.73
CA SER A 74 -11.15 -23.42 -1.94
C SER A 74 -9.89 -24.27 -1.78
N ALA A 75 -9.60 -24.76 -0.56
CA ALA A 75 -8.58 -25.79 -0.30
C ALA A 75 -8.93 -27.17 -0.88
N SER A 76 -10.06 -27.30 -1.59
CA SER A 76 -10.40 -28.47 -2.39
C SER A 76 -9.68 -28.50 -3.76
N ALA A 77 -8.83 -27.51 -4.07
CA ALA A 77 -7.87 -27.62 -5.16
C ALA A 77 -6.67 -28.47 -4.70
N LYS A 78 -6.80 -29.79 -4.88
CA LYS A 78 -5.74 -30.81 -4.87
C LYS A 78 -4.74 -30.75 -3.69
N LYS A 79 -5.05 -31.57 -2.68
CA LYS A 79 -4.14 -32.14 -1.68
C LYS A 79 -2.87 -32.69 -2.36
N GLY A 80 -1.82 -31.89 -2.48
CA GLY A 80 -0.52 -32.31 -3.03
C GLY A 80 0.32 -31.23 -3.70
N GLU A 81 -0.24 -30.06 -4.00
CA GLU A 81 0.53 -28.99 -4.65
C GLU A 81 0.85 -27.88 -3.65
N THR A 82 2.13 -27.66 -3.39
CA THR A 82 2.67 -26.58 -2.55
C THR A 82 2.51 -25.22 -3.24
N VAL A 83 1.32 -24.90 -3.75
CA VAL A 83 1.01 -23.60 -4.32
C VAL A 83 0.50 -22.73 -3.18
N GLY A 84 1.43 -22.20 -2.39
CA GLY A 84 1.13 -21.06 -1.55
C GLY A 84 0.55 -19.92 -2.41
N PRO A 85 -0.23 -18.99 -1.83
CA PRO A 85 -0.71 -17.81 -2.52
C PRO A 85 0.49 -16.92 -2.90
N GLU A 86 1.15 -17.27 -3.99
CA GLU A 86 2.29 -16.52 -4.51
C GLU A 86 1.74 -15.35 -5.32
N LEU A 87 1.96 -14.14 -4.81
CA LEU A 87 1.68 -12.91 -5.54
C LEU A 87 2.78 -12.72 -6.58
N VAL A 88 2.46 -12.99 -7.85
CA VAL A 88 3.37 -12.82 -8.99
C VAL A 88 2.90 -11.67 -9.86
N LEU A 89 3.86 -10.94 -10.42
CA LEU A 89 3.65 -9.73 -11.21
C LEU A 89 3.75 -10.05 -12.70
N ALA A 90 2.88 -9.45 -13.53
CA ALA A 90 2.89 -9.63 -14.99
C ALA A 90 4.01 -8.85 -15.75
N ALA A 91 5.04 -8.37 -15.04
CA ALA A 91 6.17 -7.58 -15.55
C ALA A 91 5.84 -6.13 -15.99
N MET A 92 6.08 -5.20 -15.05
CA MET A 92 6.30 -3.77 -15.30
C MET A 92 7.56 -3.35 -14.52
N PRO A 93 8.37 -2.38 -14.99
CA PRO A 93 9.51 -1.88 -14.21
C PRO A 93 9.01 -1.06 -13.01
N PHE A 94 8.79 -1.73 -11.88
CA PHE A 94 8.45 -1.07 -10.63
C PHE A 94 9.67 -0.35 -10.05
N ALA A 95 9.43 0.86 -9.53
CA ALA A 95 10.39 1.61 -8.73
C ALA A 95 10.78 0.84 -7.45
N GLY A 96 11.91 1.18 -6.84
CA GLY A 96 12.43 0.45 -5.67
C GLY A 96 11.45 0.39 -4.50
N ASP A 97 10.75 1.49 -4.22
CA ASP A 97 9.71 1.57 -3.19
C ASP A 97 8.46 0.73 -3.52
N GLN A 98 8.06 0.71 -4.79
CA GLN A 98 6.97 -0.14 -5.27
C GLN A 98 7.30 -1.62 -5.08
N ARG A 99 8.54 -2.06 -5.35
CA ARG A 99 8.98 -3.45 -5.11
C ARG A 99 8.88 -3.83 -3.64
N VAL A 100 9.33 -2.96 -2.74
CA VAL A 100 9.26 -3.22 -1.28
C VAL A 100 7.81 -3.38 -0.83
N SER A 101 6.87 -2.58 -1.37
CA SER A 101 5.44 -2.74 -1.06
C SER A 101 4.88 -4.09 -1.50
N ILE A 102 5.31 -4.60 -2.65
CA ILE A 102 4.89 -5.90 -3.19
C ILE A 102 5.51 -7.04 -2.38
N GLU A 103 6.81 -6.95 -2.05
CA GLU A 103 7.50 -7.94 -1.22
C GLU A 103 6.84 -8.09 0.15
N ARG A 104 6.49 -6.96 0.78
CA ARG A 104 5.74 -6.95 2.03
C ARG A 104 4.38 -7.63 1.88
N ALA A 105 3.62 -7.30 0.83
CA ALA A 105 2.33 -7.92 0.58
C ALA A 105 2.49 -9.45 0.41
N ARG A 106 3.47 -9.89 -0.38
CA ARG A 106 3.77 -11.31 -0.58
C ARG A 106 4.13 -11.99 0.75
N ALA A 107 4.98 -11.39 1.57
CA ALA A 107 5.33 -11.93 2.89
C ALA A 107 4.10 -12.06 3.81
N GLN A 108 3.26 -11.03 3.85
CA GLN A 108 2.04 -11.02 4.68
C GLN A 108 1.01 -12.05 4.20
N ILE A 109 0.86 -12.23 2.89
CA ILE A 109 -0.01 -13.24 2.30
C ILE A 109 0.52 -14.66 2.59
N LEU A 110 1.83 -14.87 2.50
CA LEU A 110 2.44 -16.16 2.85
C LEU A 110 2.29 -16.49 4.34
N GLU A 111 2.38 -15.49 5.21
CA GLU A 111 2.30 -15.67 6.67
C GLU A 111 0.86 -15.82 7.17
N THR A 112 -0.06 -14.98 6.70
CA THR A 112 -1.43 -14.89 7.24
C THR A 112 -2.50 -15.41 6.29
N GLY A 113 -2.16 -15.64 5.02
CA GLY A 113 -3.12 -15.95 3.96
C GLY A 113 -3.99 -14.76 3.54
N SER A 114 -3.72 -13.55 4.03
CA SER A 114 -4.54 -12.37 3.81
C SER A 114 -3.70 -11.12 3.63
N PHE A 115 -4.24 -10.11 2.97
CA PHE A 115 -3.58 -8.81 2.83
C PHE A 115 -4.60 -7.70 2.70
N SER A 116 -4.35 -6.57 3.35
CA SER A 116 -5.16 -5.37 3.22
C SER A 116 -4.24 -4.16 3.16
N GLY A 117 -4.12 -3.55 1.98
CA GLY A 117 -3.14 -2.51 1.75
C GLY A 117 -3.29 -1.82 0.41
N LEU A 118 -2.26 -1.06 0.06
CA LEU A 118 -2.12 -0.41 -1.24
C LEU A 118 -1.06 -1.16 -2.03
N LEU A 119 -1.39 -1.56 -3.25
CA LEU A 119 -0.44 -2.15 -4.19
C LEU A 119 -0.30 -1.24 -5.42
N PRO A 120 0.88 -1.21 -6.06
CA PRO A 120 1.07 -0.51 -7.31
C PRO A 120 0.02 -0.95 -8.34
N ALA A 121 -0.48 -0.04 -9.15
CA ALA A 121 -1.39 -0.40 -10.23
C ALA A 121 -0.69 -1.33 -11.24
N GLY A 122 -1.44 -2.32 -11.73
CA GLY A 122 -0.92 -3.35 -12.62
C GLY A 122 -1.63 -4.67 -12.43
N ASP A 123 -1.19 -5.66 -13.19
CA ASP A 123 -1.75 -7.01 -13.17
C ASP A 123 -0.97 -7.91 -12.20
N TYR A 124 -1.72 -8.61 -11.37
CA TYR A 124 -1.24 -9.50 -10.34
C TYR A 124 -1.88 -10.87 -10.48
N THR A 125 -1.12 -11.90 -10.15
CA THR A 125 -1.63 -13.26 -10.04
C THR A 125 -1.42 -13.77 -8.62
N LEU A 126 -2.47 -14.31 -8.01
CA LEU A 126 -2.45 -14.94 -6.70
C LEU A 126 -2.72 -16.44 -6.87
N GLY A 127 -1.65 -17.23 -6.98
CA GLY A 127 -1.77 -18.65 -7.34
C GLY A 127 -2.39 -18.81 -8.74
N ALA A 128 -3.63 -19.31 -8.81
CA ALA A 128 -4.36 -19.50 -10.07
C ALA A 128 -5.30 -18.34 -10.44
N GLU A 129 -5.51 -17.38 -9.54
CA GLU A 129 -6.40 -16.24 -9.77
C GLU A 129 -5.59 -15.06 -10.28
N SER A 130 -6.12 -14.35 -11.28
CA SER A 130 -5.52 -13.13 -11.82
C SER A 130 -6.42 -11.95 -11.50
N PHE A 131 -5.85 -10.83 -11.09
CA PHE A 131 -6.57 -9.60 -10.79
C PHE A 131 -5.76 -8.37 -11.17
N THR A 132 -6.47 -7.30 -11.51
CA THR A 132 -5.85 -6.02 -11.87
C THR A 132 -6.06 -5.03 -10.74
N VAL A 133 -4.97 -4.40 -10.30
CA VAL A 133 -5.02 -3.29 -9.36
C VAL A 133 -5.14 -1.99 -10.14
N ILE A 134 -6.24 -1.27 -9.90
CA ILE A 134 -6.51 0.01 -10.55
C ILE A 134 -6.11 1.14 -9.60
N ALA A 135 -5.24 2.03 -10.05
CA ALA A 135 -4.85 3.21 -9.30
C ALA A 135 -6.06 4.05 -8.88
N GLY A 136 -6.01 4.63 -7.68
CA GLY A 136 -7.04 5.53 -7.16
C GLY A 136 -8.38 4.85 -6.83
N THR A 137 -8.50 3.55 -7.07
CA THR A 137 -9.70 2.78 -6.82
C THR A 137 -9.61 2.12 -5.44
N ASN A 138 -10.68 2.21 -4.65
CA ASN A 138 -10.71 1.72 -3.27
C ASN A 138 -11.17 0.25 -3.12
N VAL A 139 -11.53 -0.45 -4.20
CA VAL A 139 -12.10 -1.79 -4.10
C VAL A 139 -11.81 -2.63 -5.35
N LEU A 140 -11.06 -3.73 -5.17
CA LEU A 140 -11.37 -5.00 -5.82
C LEU A 140 -11.53 -6.04 -4.70
N GLU A 141 -12.78 -6.45 -4.46
CA GLU A 141 -13.10 -7.56 -3.56
C GLU A 141 -12.99 -8.84 -4.41
N LEU A 142 -11.89 -9.58 -4.27
CA LEU A 142 -11.79 -10.92 -4.83
C LEU A 142 -12.50 -11.87 -3.86
N LEU A 143 -13.73 -12.24 -4.22
CA LEU A 143 -14.58 -13.20 -3.52
C LEU A 143 -14.20 -14.65 -3.86
#